data_AF-A0A9E2N2B5-F1
#
_entry.id   AF-A0A9E2N2B5-F1
#
_cell.length_a   1.000
_cell.length_b   1.000
_cell.length_c   1.000
_cell.angle_alpha   90.00
_cell.angle_beta   90.00
_cell.angle_gamma   90.00
#
_symmetry.space_group_name_H-M   'P 1'
#
loop_
_entity.id
_entity.type
_entity.pdbx_description
1 polymer ?
#
loop_
_entity_poly.entity_id
_entity_poly.type
_entity_poly.pdbx_seq_one_letter_code
_entity_poly.pdbx_strand_id
1 'polypeptide(L)' 'KARRRVKLLKEILPRFGIAEDRLKLTWIGASDGIQFADTVKDMVAHVRTLGPNEARTAMVI' A
#
# COMPACT_ATOMS: atom_id res chain seq x y z
N LYS A 1 -15.34 -3.67 8.21
CA LYS A 1 -15.46 -2.50 7.29
C LYS A 1 -14.21 -2.30 6.42
N ALA A 2 -13.01 -2.27 7.00
CA ALA A 2 -11.76 -1.96 6.28
C ALA A 2 -11.47 -2.87 5.06
N ARG A 3 -11.57 -4.21 5.18
CA ARG A 3 -11.31 -5.14 4.05
C ARG A 3 -12.06 -4.78 2.76
N ARG A 4 -13.36 -4.45 2.88
CA ARG A 4 -14.19 -4.06 1.73
C ARG A 4 -13.73 -2.73 1.13
N ARG A 5 -13.39 -1.75 1.97
CA ARG A 5 -12.89 -0.44 1.52
C ARG A 5 -11.53 -0.56 0.83
N VAL A 6 -10.61 -1.36 1.37
CA VAL A 6 -9.29 -1.60 0.76
C VAL A 6 -9.43 -2.29 -0.59
N LYS A 7 -10.34 -3.28 -0.72
CA LYS A 7 -10.61 -3.92 -2.02
C LYS A 7 -11.00 -2.87 -3.07
N LEU A 8 -11.96 -2.02 -2.77
CA LEU A 8 -12.39 -0.95 -3.67
C LEU A 8 -11.26 0.05 -3.95
N LEU A 9 -10.47 0.41 -2.95
CA LEU A 9 -9.33 1.31 -3.13
C LEU A 9 -8.30 0.74 -4.12
N LYS A 10 -8.02 -0.56 -4.08
CA LYS A 10 -7.12 -1.20 -5.05
C LYS A 10 -7.59 -1.05 -6.50
N GLU A 11 -8.89 -1.04 -6.73
CA GLU A 11 -9.48 -0.85 -8.07
C GLU A 11 -9.50 0.64 -8.49
N ILE A 12 -9.50 1.57 -7.54
CA ILE A 12 -9.64 3.02 -7.78
C ILE A 12 -8.27 3.69 -7.95
N LEU A 13 -7.30 3.37 -7.09
CA LEU A 13 -5.98 4.01 -7.03
C LEU A 13 -5.21 4.03 -8.37
N PRO A 14 -5.26 2.96 -9.21
CA PRO A 14 -4.58 2.98 -10.51
C PRO A 14 -5.05 4.11 -11.43
N ARG A 15 -6.30 4.57 -11.30
CA ARG A 15 -6.85 5.69 -12.09
C ARG A 15 -6.22 7.03 -11.73
N PHE A 16 -5.54 7.11 -10.59
CA PHE A 16 -4.86 8.29 -10.07
C PHE A 16 -3.33 8.17 -10.17
N GLY A 17 -2.81 7.23 -10.97
CA GLY A 17 -1.37 6.99 -11.11
C GLY A 17 -0.73 6.31 -9.91
N ILE A 18 -1.53 5.67 -9.04
CA ILE A 18 -1.05 4.93 -7.87
C ILE A 18 -1.24 3.44 -8.12
N ALA A 19 -0.14 2.72 -8.32
CA ALA A 19 -0.18 1.26 -8.51
C ALA A 19 -0.80 0.53 -7.30
N GLU A 20 -1.62 -0.49 -7.56
CA GLU A 20 -2.41 -1.19 -6.54
C GLU A 20 -1.56 -1.96 -5.50
N ASP A 21 -0.34 -2.30 -5.89
CA ASP A 21 0.68 -2.99 -5.11
C ASP A 21 1.31 -2.09 -4.02
N ARG A 22 1.17 -0.77 -4.17
CA ARG A 22 1.53 0.22 -3.13
C ARG A 22 0.55 0.24 -1.95
N LEU A 23 -0.59 -0.47 -2.03
CA LEU A 23 -1.56 -0.61 -0.95
C LEU A 23 -1.59 -2.03 -0.39
N LYS A 24 -1.15 -2.18 0.87
CA LYS A 24 -1.19 -3.45 1.62
C LYS A 24 -2.13 -3.33 2.82
N LEU A 25 -2.97 -4.35 3.02
CA LEU A 25 -3.74 -4.55 4.25
C LEU A 25 -3.24 -5.82 4.92
N THR A 26 -2.93 -5.71 6.20
CA THR A 26 -2.60 -6.85 7.07
C THR A 26 -3.35 -6.70 8.40
N TRP A 27 -3.42 -7.79 9.16
CA TRP A 27 -3.98 -7.82 10.50
C TRP A 27 -2.87 -8.30 11.43
N ILE A 28 -2.48 -7.45 12.38
CA ILE A 28 -1.40 -7.71 13.33
C ILE A 28 -1.98 -7.46 14.73
N GLY A 29 -1.77 -8.38 15.66
CA GLY A 29 -2.22 -8.23 17.04
C GLY A 29 -1.43 -7.15 17.77
N ALA A 30 -2.01 -6.59 18.83
CA ALA A 30 -1.35 -5.55 19.63
C ALA A 30 -0.01 -6.00 20.25
N SER A 31 0.15 -7.31 20.48
CA SER A 31 1.35 -7.90 21.05
C SER A 31 2.36 -8.41 20.01
N ASP A 32 2.02 -8.36 18.71
CA ASP A 32 2.81 -8.99 17.65
C ASP A 32 3.85 -8.02 17.06
N GLY A 33 4.66 -7.42 17.93
CA GLY A 33 5.61 -6.37 17.56
C GLY A 33 6.66 -6.81 16.51
N ILE A 34 7.12 -8.07 16.60
CA ILE A 34 8.07 -8.63 15.62
C ILE A 34 7.41 -8.75 14.25
N GLN A 35 6.19 -9.30 14.18
CA GLN A 35 5.43 -9.41 12.94
C GLN A 35 5.17 -8.03 12.31
N PHE A 36 4.89 -7.02 13.13
CA PHE A 36 4.76 -5.64 12.66
C PHE A 36 6.04 -5.14 12.01
N ALA A 37 7.18 -5.28 12.70
CA ALA A 37 8.47 -4.82 12.19
C ALA A 37 8.82 -5.48 10.85
N ASP A 38 8.66 -6.80 10.76
CA ASP A 38 8.92 -7.56 9.54
C ASP A 38 7.98 -7.15 8.41
N THR A 39 6.67 -7.01 8.70
CA THR A 39 5.69 -6.59 7.70
C THR A 39 6.01 -5.20 7.12
N VAL A 40 6.41 -4.26 7.98
CA VAL A 40 6.77 -2.90 7.55
C VAL A 40 8.06 -2.93 6.72
N LYS A 41 9.06 -3.72 7.14
CA LYS A 41 10.31 -3.89 6.39
C LYS A 41 10.05 -4.42 4.98
N ASP A 42 9.21 -5.45 4.85
CA ASP A 42 8.82 -6.02 3.57
C ASP A 42 8.03 -5.03 2.71
N MET A 43 7.09 -4.28 3.32
CA MET A 43 6.33 -3.24 2.61
C MET A 43 7.26 -2.16 2.05
N VAL A 44 8.22 -1.69 2.85
CA VAL A 44 9.21 -0.69 2.42
C VAL A 44 10.09 -1.23 1.31
N ALA A 45 10.58 -2.48 1.43
CA ALA A 45 11.38 -3.12 0.39
C ALA A 45 10.59 -3.21 -0.92
N HIS A 46 9.34 -3.67 -0.85
CA HIS A 46 8.46 -3.76 -2.01
C HIS A 46 8.23 -2.39 -2.66
N VAL A 47 7.84 -1.37 -1.89
CA VAL A 47 7.63 -0.01 -2.42
C VAL A 47 8.89 0.58 -3.06
N ARG A 48 10.08 0.28 -2.52
CA ARG A 48 11.36 0.67 -3.12
C ARG A 48 11.58 0.02 -4.49
N THR A 49 11.22 -1.26 -4.66
CA THR A 49 11.35 -1.95 -5.97
C THR A 49 10.45 -1.35 -7.04
N LEU A 50 9.32 -0.76 -6.65
CA LEU A 50 8.39 -0.09 -7.56
C LEU A 50 8.86 1.30 -8.00
N GLY A 51 9.93 1.83 -7.39
CA GLY A 51 10.46 3.16 -7.69
C GLY A 51 9.53 4.31 -7.25
N PRO A 52 9.81 5.55 -7.70
CA PRO A 52 9.00 6.73 -7.41
C PRO A 52 7.54 6.58 -7.87
N ASN A 53 6.63 7.28 -7.20
CA ASN A 53 5.21 7.27 -7.56
C ASN A 53 4.93 8.28 -8.68
N GLU A 54 4.31 7.81 -9.77
CA GLU A 54 3.94 8.62 -10.95
C GLU A 54 2.86 9.66 -10.65
N ALA A 55 2.05 9.45 -9.60
CA ALA A 55 1.07 10.44 -9.12
C ALA A 55 1.70 11.78 -8.72
N ARG A 56 3.03 11.83 -8.50
CA ARG A 56 3.76 13.08 -8.26
C ARG A 56 3.96 13.91 -9.53
N THR A 57 3.95 13.26 -10.69
CA THR A 57 4.25 13.85 -12.00
C THR A 57 2.99 14.04 -12.82
N ALA A 58 2.01 13.14 -12.68
CA ALA A 58 0.68 13.32 -13.22
C ALA A 58 -0.03 14.41 -12.41
N MET A 59 -0.44 15.52 -13.05
CA MET A 59 -1.49 16.36 -12.48
C MET A 59 -2.72 15.48 -12.31
N VAL A 60 -2.93 15.03 -11.08
CA VAL A 60 -4.19 14.46 -10.67
C VAL A 60 -5.19 15.61 -10.67
N ILE A 61 -6.19 15.50 -11.55
CA ILE A 61 -7.25 16.50 -11.81
C ILE A 61 -7.76 17.14 -10.51
#